data_AF-A0A2V7LDE5-F1
#
_entry.id   AF-A0A2V7LDE5-F1
#
_cell.length_a   1.000
_cell.length_b   1.000
_cell.length_c   1.000
_cell.angle_alpha   90.00
_cell.angle_beta   90.00
_cell.angle_gamma   90.00
#
_symmetry.space_group_name_H-M   'P 1'
#
loop_
_entity.id
_entity.type
_entity.pdbx_description
1 polymer ?
#
loop_
_entity_poly.entity_id
_entity_poly.type
_entity_poly.pdbx_seq_one_letter_code
_entity_poly.pdbx_strand_id
1 'polypeptide(L)' 'VPVEGLALHPSGTAGLSRLTFVLKADAVTADRVAQQFQKMTGVRSVMVLGGEDITSEAKQ' A
#
# COMPACT_ATOMS: atom_id res chain seq x y z
N VAL A 1 -2.64 -0.95 -13.64
CA VAL A 1 -3.35 -1.89 -12.76
C VAL A 1 -4.61 -1.23 -12.26
N PRO A 2 -5.77 -1.92 -12.21
CA PRO A 2 -7.00 -1.35 -11.65
C PRO A 2 -6.89 -1.26 -10.12
N VAL A 3 -7.30 -0.10 -9.58
CA VAL A 3 -7.39 0.15 -8.13
C VAL A 3 -8.84 0.01 -7.70
N GLU A 4 -9.10 -0.86 -6.72
CA GLU A 4 -10.46 -1.14 -6.22
C GLU A 4 -10.86 -0.26 -5.04
N GLY A 5 -9.86 0.14 -4.26
CA GLY A 5 -10.04 0.96 -3.08
C GLY A 5 -8.74 1.67 -2.75
N LEU A 6 -8.86 2.86 -2.18
CA LEU A 6 -7.74 3.68 -1.75
C LEU A 6 -8.11 4.38 -0.46
N ALA A 7 -7.19 4.38 0.49
CA ALA A 7 -7.34 5.03 1.77
C ALA A 7 -6.03 5.75 2.14
N LEU A 8 -6.16 6.95 2.69
CA LEU A 8 -5.04 7.76 3.15
C LEU A 8 -5.27 8.11 4.62
N HIS A 9 -4.33 7.74 5.47
CA HIS A 9 -4.41 7.96 6.91
C HIS A 9 -3.11 8.54 7.45
N PRO A 10 -3.14 9.27 8.57
CA PRO A 10 -1.94 9.60 9.32
C PRO A 10 -1.19 8.33 9.73
N SER A 11 0.15 8.35 9.68
CA SER A 11 0.96 7.17 10.05
C SER A 11 1.29 7.08 11.54
N GLY A 12 0.90 8.08 12.34
CA GLY A 12 1.39 8.28 13.71
C GLY A 12 2.79 8.88 13.80
N THR A 13 3.53 8.97 12.67
CA THR A 13 4.81 9.68 12.58
C THR A 13 4.62 11.04 11.92
N ALA A 14 5.13 12.10 12.56
CA ALA A 14 5.05 13.46 12.02
C ALA A 14 5.68 13.55 10.62
N GLY A 15 4.96 14.20 9.70
CA GLY A 15 5.40 14.34 8.30
C GLY A 15 5.27 13.09 7.44
N LEU A 16 4.69 11.99 7.95
CA LEU A 16 4.45 10.76 7.19
C LEU A 16 2.96 10.40 7.16
N SER A 17 2.46 10.11 5.96
CA SER A 17 1.12 9.53 5.76
C SER A 17 1.25 8.07 5.33
N ARG A 18 0.24 7.26 5.67
CA ARG A 18 0.08 5.87 5.21
C ARG A 18 -0.96 5.85 4.09
N LEU A 19 -0.53 5.51 2.89
CA LEU A 19 -1.40 5.28 1.74
C LEU A 19 -1.58 3.76 1.56
N THR A 20 -2.81 3.29 1.62
CA THR A 20 -3.18 1.90 1.36
C THR A 20 -4.09 1.84 0.15
N PHE A 21 -3.86 0.92 -0.78
CA PHE A 21 -4.76 0.69 -1.90
C PHE A 21 -4.84 -0.80 -2.23
N VAL A 22 -5.98 -1.21 -2.75
CA VAL A 22 -6.27 -2.60 -3.12
C VAL A 22 -6.20 -2.73 -4.63
N LEU A 23 -5.45 -3.74 -5.10
CA LEU A 23 -5.31 -4.07 -6.51
C LEU A 23 -5.90 -5.46 -6.77
N LYS A 24 -6.62 -5.62 -7.88
CA LYS A 24 -6.82 -6.95 -8.50
C LYS A 24 -5.65 -7.25 -9.41
N ALA A 25 -4.66 -7.96 -8.88
CA ALA A 25 -3.43 -8.31 -9.59
C ALA A 25 -2.87 -9.64 -9.07
N ASP A 26 -2.14 -10.35 -9.92
CA ASP A 26 -1.29 -11.45 -9.47
C ASP A 26 -0.07 -10.93 -8.70
N ALA A 27 0.64 -11.84 -8.01
CA ALA A 27 1.79 -11.50 -7.19
C ALA A 27 2.92 -10.82 -7.99
N VAL A 28 3.15 -11.24 -9.25
CA VAL A 28 4.19 -10.67 -10.11
C VAL A 28 3.86 -9.21 -10.46
N THR A 29 2.61 -8.94 -10.74
CA THR A 29 2.11 -7.61 -11.08
C THR A 29 2.10 -6.70 -9.85
N ALA A 30 1.68 -7.21 -8.68
CA ALA A 30 1.74 -6.48 -7.42
C ALA A 30 3.17 -6.09 -7.04
N ASP A 31 4.14 -7.01 -7.20
CA ASP A 31 5.56 -6.72 -6.95
C ASP A 31 6.10 -5.63 -7.89
N ARG A 32 5.78 -5.73 -9.19
CA ARG A 32 6.16 -4.69 -10.16
C ARG A 32 5.61 -3.31 -9.78
N VAL A 33 4.37 -3.24 -9.30
CA VAL A 33 3.77 -1.98 -8.82
C VAL A 33 4.54 -1.46 -7.60
N ALA A 34 4.84 -2.33 -6.63
CA ALA A 34 5.62 -1.95 -5.46
C ALA A 34 7.01 -1.39 -5.83
N GLN A 35 7.69 -2.02 -6.80
CA GLN A 35 8.96 -1.54 -7.34
C GLN A 35 8.86 -0.16 -8.00
N GLN A 36 7.71 0.22 -8.58
CA GLN A 36 7.52 1.56 -9.12
C GLN A 36 7.35 2.60 -8.01
N PHE A 37 6.60 2.29 -6.95
CA PHE A 37 6.44 3.20 -5.81
C PHE A 37 7.74 3.44 -5.06
N GLN A 38 8.61 2.42 -4.95
CA GLN A 38 9.95 2.58 -4.35
C GLN A 38 10.83 3.61 -5.08
N LYS A 39 10.54 3.93 -6.35
CA LYS A 39 11.27 4.93 -7.14
C LYS A 39 10.71 6.34 -6.98
N MET A 40 9.53 6.51 -6.38
CA MET A 40 8.86 7.80 -6.29
C MET A 40 9.46 8.65 -5.16
N THR A 41 9.70 9.93 -5.44
CA THR A 41 10.09 10.90 -4.41
C THR A 41 8.96 11.08 -3.39
N GLY A 42 9.27 11.06 -2.10
CA GLY A 42 8.29 11.17 -1.02
C GLY A 42 7.73 9.83 -0.51
N VAL A 43 8.03 8.71 -1.19
CA VAL A 43 7.72 7.37 -0.68
C VAL A 43 8.84 6.92 0.26
N ARG A 44 8.49 6.67 1.52
CA ARG A 44 9.45 6.23 2.55
C ARG A 44 9.72 4.72 2.49
N SER A 45 8.68 3.93 2.32
CA SER A 45 8.72 2.47 2.18
C SER A 45 7.44 1.98 1.52
N VAL A 46 7.48 0.76 0.97
CA VAL A 46 6.33 0.10 0.33
C VAL A 46 6.23 -1.31 0.89
N MET A 47 5.01 -1.74 1.21
CA MET A 47 4.68 -3.09 1.66
C MET A 47 3.56 -3.65 0.79
N VAL A 48 3.65 -4.93 0.47
CA VAL A 48 2.60 -5.67 -0.25
C VAL A 48 2.03 -6.71 0.70
N LEU A 49 0.72 -6.68 0.90
CA LEU A 49 -0.02 -7.64 1.72
C LEU A 49 -0.78 -8.61 0.81
N GLY A 50 -0.65 -9.91 1.08
CA GLY A 50 -1.47 -10.94 0.43
C GLY A 50 -2.89 -10.91 0.98
N GLY A 51 -3.87 -11.41 0.20
CA GLY A 51 -5.29 -11.38 0.55
C GLY A 51 -5.66 -12.04 1.88
N GLU A 52 -4.78 -12.85 2.47
CA GLU A 52 -4.98 -13.52 3.76
C GLU A 52 -4.60 -12.63 4.97
N ASP A 53 -3.79 -11.58 4.78
CA ASP A 53 -3.26 -10.72 5.85
C ASP A 53 -4.12 -9.48 6.16
N ILE A 54 -5.18 -9.21 5.40
CA ILE A 54 -5.92 -7.92 5.41
C ILE A 54 -6.98 -7.84 6.54
N THR A 55 -7.04 -8.81 7.47
CA THR A 55 -8.11 -8.87 8.50
C THR A 55 -7.80 -8.10 9.78
N SER A 56 -6.60 -7.50 9.93
CA SER A 56 -6.19 -6.95 11.22
C SER A 56 -5.56 -5.58 11.11
N GLU A 57 -6.33 -4.53 10.79
CA GLU A 57 -5.98 -3.13 11.15
C GLU A 57 -7.13 -2.13 10.86
N ALA A 58 -8.40 -2.51 11.10
CA ALA A 58 -9.55 -1.58 11.03
C ALA A 58 -10.09 -1.19 12.43
N LYS A 59 -9.22 -1.14 13.44
CA LYS A 59 -9.51 -0.48 14.72
C LYS A 59 -8.24 0.19 15.23
N GLN A 60 -8.20 1.51 15.13
CA GLN A 60 -7.65 2.41 16.15
C GLN A 60 -8.12 3.83 15.88
#